data_AF-A0A9D9G7N3-F1
#
_entry.id   AF-A0A9D9G7N3-F1
#
_cell.length_a   1.000
_cell.length_b   1.000
_cell.length_c   1.000
_cell.angle_alpha   90.00
_cell.angle_beta   90.00
_cell.angle_gamma   90.00
#
_symmetry.space_group_name_H-M   'P 1'
#
loop_
_entity.id
_entity.type
_entity.pdbx_description
1 polymer ?
#
loop_
_entity_poly.entity_id
_entity_poly.type
_entity_poly.pdbx_seq_one_letter_code
_entity_poly.pdbx_strand_id
1 'polypeptide(L)'
;RILRAYSGVRPLVASDDDPSGRSISRGIVCLDHETRDGISGFITITGGKLITYRLMAEWATDLACKKLGVNAKCQTADICLPGSEKHKDDNASHTTAYKAAESRHGSLTNKIATGDNYSDSLICECEGVSVGEVNYAINELHVHNMINLRRRTRVGMGTCQGELCSCRAAGLLANSHGCSQRAKEDLASFLNERWKGIAPIAWGESLSEAQFTSWIYEGVCGLSLTNNEDRQ
;
A
#
# COMPACT_ATOMS: atom_id res chain seq x y z
N ARG A 1 -0.60 19.20 -14.68
CA ARG A 1 0.69 19.10 -13.95
C ARG A 1 0.97 17.64 -13.60
N ILE A 2 2.21 17.17 -13.73
CA ILE A 2 2.60 15.82 -13.28
C ILE A 2 2.99 15.92 -11.81
N LEU A 3 2.43 15.06 -10.95
CA LEU A 3 2.68 15.08 -9.50
C LEU A 3 3.77 14.11 -9.06
N ARG A 4 3.92 12.99 -9.78
CA ARG A 4 4.85 11.92 -9.46
C ARG A 4 5.05 10.99 -10.66
N ALA A 5 6.27 10.51 -10.84
CA ALA A 5 6.61 9.36 -11.67
C ALA A 5 6.81 8.08 -10.82
N TYR A 6 6.48 6.92 -11.38
CA TYR A 6 6.77 5.63 -10.79
C TYR A 6 7.09 4.61 -11.88
N SER A 7 7.83 3.58 -11.52
CA SER A 7 8.11 2.41 -12.36
C SER A 7 7.71 1.14 -11.62
N GLY A 8 7.53 0.06 -12.36
CA GLY A 8 7.21 -1.25 -11.81
C GLY A 8 7.71 -2.34 -12.74
N VAL A 9 8.27 -3.39 -12.16
CA VAL A 9 8.73 -4.57 -12.89
C VAL A 9 7.60 -5.58 -12.96
N ARG A 10 7.42 -6.21 -14.12
CA ARG A 10 6.44 -7.29 -14.29
C ARG A 10 7.16 -8.63 -14.18
N PRO A 11 6.74 -9.55 -13.29
CA PRO A 11 7.33 -10.88 -13.19
C PRO A 11 6.83 -11.76 -14.34
N LEU A 12 7.50 -11.65 -15.49
CA LEU A 12 7.20 -12.46 -16.68
C LEU A 12 8.06 -13.72 -16.67
N VAL A 13 7.47 -14.87 -17.01
CA VAL A 13 8.20 -16.13 -17.13
C VAL A 13 8.57 -16.35 -18.58
N ALA A 14 9.85 -16.18 -18.90
CA ALA A 14 10.36 -16.49 -20.22
C ALA A 14 10.20 -18.00 -20.49
N SER A 15 9.77 -18.33 -21.71
CA SER A 15 10.10 -19.61 -22.31
C SER A 15 11.60 -19.61 -22.64
N ASP A 16 12.27 -20.75 -22.50
CA ASP A 16 13.73 -20.89 -22.59
C ASP A 16 14.37 -20.34 -23.89
N ASP A 17 13.57 -20.04 -24.94
CA ASP A 17 14.00 -19.60 -26.27
C ASP A 17 13.59 -18.16 -26.69
N ASP A 18 13.17 -17.24 -25.80
CA ASP A 18 12.85 -15.83 -26.20
C ASP A 18 13.69 -14.75 -25.46
N PRO A 19 14.80 -14.27 -26.06
CA PRO A 19 15.66 -13.24 -25.46
C PRO A 19 15.09 -11.82 -25.50
N SER A 20 14.00 -11.57 -26.26
CA SER A 20 13.45 -10.21 -26.43
C SER A 20 12.48 -9.80 -25.31
N GLY A 21 11.93 -10.78 -24.59
CA GLY A 21 10.93 -10.58 -23.55
C GLY A 21 9.57 -10.05 -24.02
N ARG A 22 9.39 -9.74 -25.32
CA ARG A 22 8.15 -9.15 -25.86
C ARG A 22 7.10 -10.21 -26.20
N SER A 23 7.50 -11.42 -26.55
CA SER A 23 6.62 -12.55 -26.90
C SER A 23 6.30 -13.46 -25.71
N ILE A 24 6.79 -13.14 -24.52
CA ILE A 24 6.55 -13.93 -23.31
C ILE A 24 5.05 -14.01 -22.99
N SER A 25 4.54 -15.24 -22.87
CA SER A 25 3.17 -15.53 -22.48
C SER A 25 2.82 -14.85 -21.15
N ARG A 26 1.72 -14.10 -21.16
CA ARG A 26 1.11 -13.49 -19.95
C ARG A 26 0.19 -14.47 -19.21
N GLY A 27 0.25 -15.75 -19.57
CA GLY A 27 -0.56 -16.81 -18.98
C GLY A 27 -0.22 -17.04 -17.51
N ILE A 28 -1.14 -17.72 -16.82
CA ILE A 28 -0.89 -18.23 -15.48
C ILE A 28 -0.05 -19.50 -15.63
N VAL A 29 1.04 -19.61 -14.88
CA VAL A 29 1.89 -20.81 -14.84
C VAL A 29 1.95 -21.29 -13.40
N CYS A 30 1.44 -22.50 -13.16
CA CYS A 30 1.54 -23.19 -11.88
C CYS A 30 2.47 -24.40 -12.06
N LEU A 31 3.62 -24.36 -11.38
CA LEU A 31 4.66 -25.38 -11.48
C LEU A 31 4.58 -26.30 -10.26
N ASP A 32 4.45 -27.59 -10.54
CA ASP A 32 4.68 -28.64 -9.56
C ASP A 32 6.15 -29.08 -9.63
N HIS A 33 6.95 -28.71 -8.63
CA HIS A 33 8.38 -29.04 -8.61
C HIS A 33 8.63 -30.52 -8.30
N GLU A 34 7.64 -31.27 -7.83
CA GLU A 34 7.79 -32.72 -7.61
C GLU A 34 7.89 -33.45 -8.95
N THR A 35 7.05 -33.08 -9.92
CA THR A 35 7.06 -33.69 -11.26
C THR A 35 8.14 -33.10 -12.16
N ARG A 36 8.43 -31.81 -12.02
CA ARG A 36 9.40 -31.11 -12.86
C ARG A 36 10.85 -31.34 -12.40
N ASP A 37 11.08 -31.22 -11.08
CA ASP A 37 12.41 -31.08 -10.49
C ASP A 37 12.70 -32.16 -9.42
N GLY A 38 11.75 -33.04 -9.10
CA GLY A 38 11.89 -34.06 -8.05
C GLY A 38 11.79 -33.53 -6.61
N ILE A 39 11.35 -32.28 -6.42
CA ILE A 39 11.26 -31.63 -5.10
C ILE A 39 9.80 -31.64 -4.61
N SER A 40 9.50 -32.52 -3.65
CA SER A 40 8.16 -32.64 -3.08
C SER A 40 7.77 -31.41 -2.23
N GLY A 41 6.48 -31.08 -2.23
CA GLY A 41 5.92 -29.98 -1.42
C GLY A 41 6.22 -28.56 -1.91
N PHE A 42 6.97 -28.39 -3.01
CA PHE A 42 7.31 -27.08 -3.54
C PHE A 42 6.47 -26.74 -4.78
N ILE A 43 5.75 -25.62 -4.73
CA ILE A 43 4.85 -25.14 -5.78
C ILE A 43 5.20 -23.68 -6.09
N THR A 44 5.36 -23.36 -7.38
CA THR A 44 5.54 -21.97 -7.83
C THR A 44 4.34 -21.53 -8.67
N ILE A 45 3.76 -20.37 -8.35
CA ILE A 45 2.75 -19.70 -9.16
C ILE A 45 3.33 -18.39 -9.69
N THR A 46 3.23 -18.17 -10.99
CA THR A 46 3.90 -17.04 -11.65
C THR A 46 3.18 -16.66 -12.95
N GLY A 47 3.57 -15.52 -13.52
CA GLY A 47 2.86 -14.88 -14.61
C GLY A 47 1.51 -14.31 -14.17
N GLY A 48 0.51 -14.41 -15.05
CA GLY A 48 -0.81 -13.86 -14.82
C GLY A 48 -0.87 -12.33 -14.71
N LYS A 49 -2.03 -11.82 -14.29
CA LYS A 49 -2.32 -10.39 -14.12
C LYS A 49 -3.03 -10.18 -12.79
N LEU A 50 -3.04 -8.94 -12.32
CA LEU A 50 -3.85 -8.58 -11.14
C LEU A 50 -5.32 -8.96 -11.33
N ILE A 51 -5.88 -8.91 -12.54
CA ILE A 51 -7.28 -9.30 -12.79
C ILE A 51 -7.51 -10.82 -12.68
N THR A 52 -6.46 -11.64 -12.76
CA THR A 52 -6.55 -13.11 -12.69
C THR A 52 -6.09 -13.67 -11.35
N TYR A 53 -5.77 -12.82 -10.37
CA TYR A 53 -5.17 -13.25 -9.09
C TYR A 53 -5.99 -14.31 -8.35
N ARG A 54 -7.34 -14.22 -8.38
CA ARG A 54 -8.23 -15.20 -7.74
C ARG A 54 -8.06 -16.58 -8.36
N LEU A 55 -8.05 -16.66 -9.70
CA LEU A 55 -7.86 -17.91 -10.43
C LEU A 55 -6.45 -18.48 -10.21
N MET A 56 -5.44 -17.62 -10.14
CA MET A 56 -4.07 -18.03 -9.80
C MET A 56 -4.00 -18.68 -8.40
N ALA A 57 -4.66 -18.06 -7.41
CA ALA A 57 -4.73 -18.58 -6.05
C ALA A 57 -5.49 -19.91 -5.99
N GLU A 58 -6.58 -20.04 -6.73
CA GLU A 58 -7.34 -21.29 -6.88
C GLU A 58 -6.46 -22.41 -7.42
N TRP A 59 -5.75 -22.21 -8.54
CA TRP A 59 -4.86 -23.24 -9.12
C TRP A 59 -3.75 -23.68 -8.17
N ALA A 60 -3.10 -22.71 -7.50
CA ALA A 60 -2.02 -23.01 -6.55
C ALA A 60 -2.55 -23.78 -5.33
N THR A 61 -3.72 -23.41 -4.83
CA THR A 61 -4.34 -24.04 -3.65
C THR A 61 -4.90 -25.41 -3.99
N ASP A 62 -5.50 -25.60 -5.16
CA ASP A 62 -5.99 -26.91 -5.61
C ASP A 62 -4.85 -27.94 -5.71
N LEU A 63 -3.68 -27.52 -6.23
CA LEU A 63 -2.50 -28.36 -6.28
C LEU A 63 -1.97 -28.66 -4.85
N ALA A 64 -1.96 -27.67 -3.96
CA ALA A 64 -1.59 -27.88 -2.56
C ALA A 64 -2.54 -28.85 -1.85
N CYS A 65 -3.86 -28.69 -2.00
CA CYS A 65 -4.89 -29.58 -1.47
C CYS A 65 -4.68 -31.02 -1.95
N LYS A 66 -4.42 -31.21 -3.25
CA LYS A 66 -4.12 -32.52 -3.83
C LYS A 66 -2.92 -33.19 -3.14
N LYS A 67 -1.83 -32.45 -2.90
CA LYS A 67 -0.62 -32.97 -2.23
C LYS A 67 -0.85 -33.26 -0.74
N LEU A 68 -1.69 -32.47 -0.08
CA LEU A 68 -2.04 -32.64 1.34
C LEU A 68 -3.13 -33.69 1.57
N GLY A 69 -3.70 -34.28 0.51
CA GLY A 69 -4.84 -35.22 0.62
C GLY A 69 -6.14 -34.55 1.09
N VAL A 70 -6.26 -33.23 0.93
CA VAL A 70 -7.45 -32.46 1.31
C VAL A 70 -8.38 -32.36 0.11
N ASN A 71 -9.64 -32.79 0.26
CA ASN A 71 -10.66 -32.65 -0.76
C ASN A 71 -11.67 -31.57 -0.35
N ALA A 72 -11.45 -30.35 -0.84
CA ALA A 72 -12.32 -29.20 -0.61
C ALA A 72 -12.53 -28.43 -1.92
N LYS A 73 -13.76 -27.93 -2.14
CA LYS A 73 -14.08 -27.10 -3.30
C LYS A 73 -13.70 -25.65 -3.01
N CYS A 74 -13.09 -24.97 -3.98
CA CYS A 74 -12.84 -23.53 -3.90
C CYS A 74 -14.16 -22.75 -3.80
N GLN A 75 -14.22 -21.80 -2.85
CA GLN A 75 -15.39 -20.93 -2.60
C GLN A 75 -15.06 -19.44 -2.82
N THR A 76 -13.85 -19.12 -3.26
CA THR A 76 -13.35 -17.73 -3.36
C THR A 76 -14.08 -16.89 -4.42
N ALA A 77 -14.84 -17.51 -5.32
CA ALA A 77 -15.68 -16.81 -6.28
C ALA A 77 -16.97 -16.25 -5.66
N ASP A 78 -17.45 -16.87 -4.57
CA ASP A 78 -18.73 -16.56 -3.94
C ASP A 78 -18.57 -15.79 -2.62
N ILE A 79 -17.44 -15.98 -1.93
CA ILE A 79 -17.15 -15.30 -0.66
C ILE A 79 -16.66 -13.88 -0.94
N CYS A 80 -17.36 -12.89 -0.39
CA CYS A 80 -16.93 -11.49 -0.46
C CYS A 80 -15.60 -11.27 0.27
N LEU A 81 -14.77 -10.38 -0.28
CA LEU A 81 -13.60 -9.89 0.46
C LEU A 81 -14.05 -8.99 1.62
N PRO A 82 -13.30 -8.98 2.74
CA PRO A 82 -13.58 -8.08 3.85
C PRO A 82 -13.70 -6.63 3.39
N GLY A 83 -14.78 -5.95 3.78
CA GLY A 83 -15.08 -4.57 3.37
C GLY A 83 -15.99 -4.47 2.15
N SER A 84 -16.16 -5.54 1.38
CA SER A 84 -17.00 -5.55 0.17
C SER A 84 -18.43 -6.04 0.42
N GLU A 85 -18.77 -6.38 1.67
CA GLU A 85 -20.11 -6.81 2.03
C GLU A 85 -21.12 -5.67 1.82
N LYS A 86 -22.35 -6.03 1.45
CA LYS A 86 -23.43 -5.04 1.35
C LYS A 86 -23.70 -4.46 2.74
N HIS A 87 -23.38 -3.19 2.91
CA HIS A 87 -23.76 -2.41 4.08
C HIS A 87 -24.74 -1.32 3.63
N LYS A 88 -25.81 -1.11 4.41
CA LYS A 88 -26.72 0.02 4.21
C LYS A 88 -26.18 1.19 5.01
N ASP A 89 -25.71 2.23 4.32
CA ASP A 89 -25.39 3.48 4.98
C ASP A 89 -26.66 4.34 5.06
N ASP A 90 -27.32 4.29 6.22
CA ASP A 90 -28.58 4.99 6.47
C ASP A 90 -28.38 6.46 6.89
N ASN A 91 -27.12 6.94 6.97
CA ASN A 91 -26.80 8.28 7.47
C ASN A 91 -26.53 9.29 6.35
N ALA A 92 -27.44 10.26 6.20
CA ALA A 92 -27.34 11.31 5.17
C ALA A 92 -26.29 12.41 5.45
N SER A 93 -25.68 12.45 6.65
CA SER A 93 -24.85 13.57 7.14
C SER A 93 -23.38 13.21 7.36
N HIS A 94 -22.78 12.44 6.45
CA HIS A 94 -21.35 12.10 6.54
C HIS A 94 -20.44 13.19 6.01
N THR A 95 -19.34 13.41 6.73
CA THR A 95 -18.26 14.32 6.30
C THR A 95 -17.58 13.80 5.03
N THR A 96 -16.90 14.69 4.29
CA THR A 96 -16.14 14.30 3.10
C THR A 96 -15.05 13.27 3.43
N ALA A 97 -14.43 13.37 4.61
CA ALA A 97 -13.42 12.42 5.08
C ALA A 97 -14.00 11.03 5.34
N TYR A 98 -15.20 10.96 5.92
CA TYR A 98 -15.89 9.69 6.11
C TYR A 98 -16.18 9.00 4.76
N LYS A 99 -16.71 9.73 3.79
CA LYS A 99 -16.97 9.19 2.44
C LYS A 99 -15.68 8.74 1.75
N ALA A 100 -14.57 9.45 1.97
CA ALA A 100 -13.27 9.04 1.46
C ALA A 100 -12.80 7.73 2.12
N ALA A 101 -13.01 7.57 3.42
CA ALA A 101 -12.72 6.33 4.15
C ALA A 101 -13.63 5.17 3.69
N GLU A 102 -14.92 5.41 3.47
CA GLU A 102 -15.86 4.44 2.87
C GLU A 102 -15.40 3.94 1.51
N SER A 103 -14.93 4.83 0.63
CA SER A 103 -14.35 4.44 -0.65
C SER A 103 -13.12 3.53 -0.52
N ARG A 104 -12.37 3.65 0.59
CA ARG A 104 -11.15 2.84 0.86
C ARG A 104 -11.44 1.52 1.57
N HIS A 105 -12.35 1.52 2.54
CA HIS A 105 -12.56 0.42 3.49
C HIS A 105 -13.93 -0.27 3.35
N GLY A 106 -14.86 0.33 2.61
CA GLY A 106 -16.22 -0.17 2.42
C GLY A 106 -16.95 -0.40 3.74
N SER A 107 -17.51 -1.58 3.94
CA SER A 107 -18.25 -1.96 5.17
C SER A 107 -17.43 -1.83 6.46
N LEU A 108 -16.09 -1.87 6.35
CA LEU A 108 -15.19 -1.75 7.50
C LEU A 108 -15.08 -0.32 8.03
N THR A 109 -15.58 0.68 7.31
CA THR A 109 -15.59 2.08 7.78
C THR A 109 -16.36 2.25 9.09
N ASN A 110 -17.33 1.39 9.38
CA ASN A 110 -18.03 1.39 10.68
C ASN A 110 -17.12 1.15 11.89
N LYS A 111 -15.91 0.59 11.68
CA LYS A 111 -14.91 0.39 12.73
C LYS A 111 -14.06 1.63 12.99
N ILE A 112 -14.17 2.66 12.15
CA ILE A 112 -13.44 3.91 12.28
C ILE A 112 -14.18 4.79 13.29
N ALA A 113 -13.46 5.22 14.33
CA ALA A 113 -14.02 6.13 15.33
C ALA A 113 -14.39 7.48 14.69
N THR A 114 -15.60 7.96 14.99
CA THR A 114 -16.15 9.24 14.52
C THR A 114 -17.01 9.90 15.59
N GLY A 115 -17.33 11.18 15.44
CA GLY A 115 -18.26 11.91 16.30
C GLY A 115 -17.61 12.66 17.47
N ASP A 116 -16.27 12.65 17.56
CA ASP A 116 -15.50 13.49 18.47
C ASP A 116 -14.47 14.32 17.70
N ASN A 117 -14.18 15.52 18.21
CA ASN A 117 -13.30 16.49 17.55
C ASN A 117 -11.90 15.93 17.24
N TYR A 118 -11.39 15.02 18.05
CA TYR A 118 -10.05 14.47 17.85
C TYR A 118 -10.07 13.41 16.73
N SER A 119 -10.97 12.43 16.78
CA SER A 119 -11.07 11.38 15.76
C SER A 119 -11.45 11.93 14.38
N ASP A 120 -12.30 12.96 14.36
CA ASP A 120 -12.76 13.61 13.11
C ASP A 120 -11.73 14.59 12.54
N SER A 121 -10.68 14.95 13.30
CA SER A 121 -9.61 15.82 12.83
C SER A 121 -8.85 15.21 11.65
N LEU A 122 -8.47 16.05 10.68
CA LEU A 122 -7.76 15.59 9.49
C LEU A 122 -6.27 15.46 9.73
N ILE A 123 -5.73 14.33 9.28
CA ILE A 123 -4.30 14.10 9.10
C ILE A 123 -3.88 14.45 7.68
N CYS A 124 -4.68 14.07 6.67
CA CYS A 124 -4.41 14.41 5.27
C CYS A 124 -5.64 15.03 4.62
N GLU A 125 -5.57 16.31 4.33
CA GLU A 125 -6.64 17.08 3.68
C GLU A 125 -6.82 16.64 2.23
N CYS A 126 -5.73 16.38 1.51
CA CYS A 126 -5.78 16.01 0.10
C CYS A 126 -6.49 14.68 -0.16
N GLU A 127 -6.42 13.74 0.78
CA GLU A 127 -6.98 12.39 0.65
C GLU A 127 -8.16 12.15 1.60
N GLY A 128 -8.53 13.16 2.39
CA GLY A 128 -9.60 13.08 3.39
C GLY A 128 -9.36 11.99 4.43
N VAL A 129 -8.15 11.92 4.99
CA VAL A 129 -7.78 10.93 6.02
C VAL A 129 -7.87 11.57 7.39
N SER A 130 -8.70 10.99 8.27
CA SER A 130 -8.87 11.45 9.65
C SER A 130 -7.92 10.76 10.62
N VAL A 131 -7.81 11.30 11.84
CA VAL A 131 -7.11 10.66 12.96
C VAL A 131 -7.73 9.29 13.28
N GLY A 132 -9.07 9.21 13.29
CA GLY A 132 -9.80 7.96 13.51
C GLY A 132 -9.40 6.88 12.51
N GLU A 133 -9.27 7.23 11.22
CA GLU A 133 -8.84 6.28 10.19
C GLU A 133 -7.39 5.84 10.37
N VAL A 134 -6.47 6.74 10.73
CA VAL A 134 -5.07 6.38 11.00
C VAL A 134 -4.98 5.42 12.18
N ASN A 135 -5.71 5.70 13.27
CA ASN A 135 -5.74 4.83 14.45
C ASN A 135 -6.35 3.46 14.13
N TYR A 136 -7.45 3.43 13.36
CA TYR A 136 -8.02 2.17 12.85
C TYR A 136 -6.99 1.37 12.04
N ALA A 137 -6.25 2.03 11.14
CA ALA A 137 -5.25 1.36 10.32
C ALA A 137 -4.08 0.80 11.15
N ILE A 138 -3.62 1.54 12.17
CA ILE A 138 -2.59 1.10 13.13
C ILE A 138 -3.06 -0.13 13.91
N ASN A 139 -4.27 -0.08 14.45
CA ASN A 139 -4.78 -1.10 15.36
C ASN A 139 -5.24 -2.38 14.64
N GLU A 140 -5.85 -2.26 13.46
CA GLU A 140 -6.56 -3.37 12.80
C GLU A 140 -5.93 -3.80 11.47
N LEU A 141 -5.17 -2.93 10.79
CA LEU A 141 -4.68 -3.18 9.42
C LEU A 141 -3.17 -3.44 9.32
N HIS A 142 -2.54 -3.78 10.45
CA HIS A 142 -1.13 -4.13 10.56
C HIS A 142 -0.21 -3.01 10.05
N VAL A 143 -0.53 -1.76 10.39
CA VAL A 143 0.29 -0.60 10.02
C VAL A 143 1.34 -0.35 11.10
N HIS A 144 2.60 -0.53 10.72
CA HIS A 144 3.75 -0.32 11.63
C HIS A 144 4.73 0.76 11.15
N ASN A 145 4.47 1.35 9.98
CA ASN A 145 5.28 2.40 9.38
C ASN A 145 4.45 3.24 8.39
N MET A 146 5.02 4.37 7.96
CA MET A 146 4.43 5.34 7.05
C MET A 146 4.12 4.74 5.68
N ILE A 147 4.93 3.79 5.20
CA ILE A 147 4.69 3.10 3.93
C ILE A 147 3.42 2.24 4.01
N ASN A 148 3.24 1.49 5.09
CA ASN A 148 2.03 0.69 5.34
C ASN A 148 0.83 1.62 5.51
N LEU A 149 0.97 2.70 6.27
CA LEU A 149 -0.09 3.68 6.47
C LEU A 149 -0.56 4.24 5.13
N ARG A 150 0.36 4.66 4.26
CA ARG A 150 0.05 5.11 2.89
C ARG A 150 -0.68 4.04 2.09
N ARG A 151 -0.26 2.77 2.15
CA ARG A 151 -0.92 1.67 1.41
C ARG A 151 -2.36 1.43 1.88
N ARG A 152 -2.65 1.66 3.17
CA ARG A 152 -3.99 1.43 3.75
C ARG A 152 -4.92 2.65 3.65
N THR A 153 -4.39 3.86 3.77
CA THR A 153 -5.20 5.10 3.93
C THR A 153 -4.97 6.12 2.84
N ARG A 154 -3.94 5.94 2.00
CA ARG A 154 -3.46 6.92 1.00
C ARG A 154 -2.81 8.19 1.58
N VAL A 155 -2.50 8.26 2.88
CA VAL A 155 -1.68 9.37 3.45
C VAL A 155 -0.43 9.61 2.60
N GLY A 156 -0.23 10.87 2.19
CA GLY A 156 0.88 11.29 1.32
C GLY A 156 0.78 10.90 -0.15
N MET A 157 -0.40 10.49 -0.63
CA MET A 157 -0.69 10.28 -2.06
C MET A 157 -1.33 11.50 -2.74
N GLY A 158 -1.76 12.49 -1.95
CA GLY A 158 -2.42 13.70 -2.44
C GLY A 158 -1.53 14.61 -3.27
N THR A 159 -2.07 15.75 -3.71
CA THR A 159 -1.35 16.71 -4.56
C THR A 159 -0.05 17.23 -3.94
N CYS A 160 -0.01 17.37 -2.62
CA CYS A 160 1.18 17.77 -1.86
C CYS A 160 2.20 16.64 -1.64
N GLN A 161 1.95 15.42 -2.12
CA GLN A 161 2.86 14.27 -2.04
C GLN A 161 3.40 13.95 -0.63
N GLY A 162 2.68 14.32 0.43
CA GLY A 162 3.09 14.07 1.82
C GLY A 162 3.61 15.31 2.55
N GLU A 163 3.75 16.44 1.89
CA GLU A 163 4.32 17.66 2.46
C GLU A 163 3.64 18.07 3.79
N LEU A 164 2.31 18.11 3.85
CA LEU A 164 1.59 18.64 5.03
C LEU A 164 1.14 17.57 6.03
N CYS A 165 1.03 16.32 5.61
CA CYS A 165 0.44 15.25 6.41
C CYS A 165 1.48 14.31 7.04
N SER A 166 2.69 14.22 6.48
CA SER A 166 3.65 13.20 6.90
C SER A 166 4.10 13.37 8.35
N CYS A 167 4.41 14.60 8.78
CA CYS A 167 4.79 14.86 10.17
C CYS A 167 3.69 14.48 11.16
N ARG A 168 2.43 14.87 10.88
CA ARG A 168 1.26 14.56 11.72
C ARG A 168 1.03 13.05 11.82
N ALA A 169 1.07 12.35 10.68
CA ALA A 169 0.93 10.91 10.63
C ALA A 169 2.06 10.18 11.37
N ALA A 170 3.30 10.63 11.23
CA ALA A 170 4.44 10.10 11.96
C ALA A 170 4.29 10.30 13.48
N GLY A 171 3.69 11.41 13.92
CA GLY A 171 3.35 11.63 15.33
C GLY A 171 2.39 10.58 15.90
N LEU A 172 1.37 10.18 15.14
CA LEU A 172 0.46 9.11 15.57
C LEU A 172 1.16 7.75 15.65
N LEU A 173 2.04 7.45 14.69
CA LEU A 173 2.88 6.25 14.73
C LEU A 173 3.86 6.27 15.91
N ALA A 174 4.45 7.43 16.23
CA ALA A 174 5.33 7.59 17.39
C ALA A 174 4.60 7.25 18.70
N ASN A 175 3.37 7.72 18.85
CA ASN A 175 2.53 7.44 20.02
C ASN A 175 2.19 5.95 20.10
N SER A 176 1.82 5.32 18.99
CA SER A 176 1.50 3.89 18.95
C SER A 176 2.72 3.01 19.27
N HIS A 177 3.90 3.36 18.76
CA HIS A 177 5.13 2.59 18.99
C HIS A 177 5.82 2.91 20.32
N GLY A 178 5.43 4.00 21.00
CA GLY A 178 6.14 4.54 22.15
C GLY A 178 7.58 4.98 21.83
N CYS A 179 7.90 5.25 20.55
CA CYS A 179 9.26 5.55 20.11
C CYS A 179 9.29 6.64 19.04
N SER A 180 9.63 7.86 19.45
CA SER A 180 9.73 9.02 18.57
C SER A 180 10.90 8.94 17.59
N GLN A 181 12.02 8.34 18.00
CA GLN A 181 13.19 8.17 17.13
C GLN A 181 12.87 7.30 15.92
N ARG A 182 12.23 6.15 16.14
CA ARG A 182 11.76 5.26 15.06
C ARG A 182 10.80 5.98 14.11
N ALA A 183 9.87 6.77 14.63
CA ALA A 183 8.93 7.51 13.81
C ALA A 183 9.60 8.62 12.96
N LYS A 184 10.65 9.26 13.49
CA LYS A 184 11.45 10.23 12.71
C LYS A 184 12.22 9.57 11.58
N GLU A 185 12.84 8.42 11.83
CA GLU A 185 13.55 7.64 10.80
C GLU A 185 12.61 7.18 9.70
N ASP A 186 11.43 6.70 10.07
CA ASP A 186 10.38 6.29 9.14
C ASP A 186 9.81 7.48 8.35
N LEU A 187 9.64 8.64 8.99
CA LEU A 187 9.27 9.89 8.30
C LEU A 187 10.32 10.28 7.25
N ALA A 188 11.60 10.26 7.59
CA ALA A 188 12.68 10.56 6.65
C ALA A 188 12.70 9.57 5.47
N SER A 189 12.59 8.26 5.75
CA SER A 189 12.51 7.23 4.72
C SER A 189 11.30 7.43 3.81
N PHE A 190 10.13 7.73 4.39
CA PHE A 190 8.91 8.01 3.65
C PHE A 190 9.07 9.18 2.69
N LEU A 191 9.59 10.32 3.17
CA LEU A 191 9.82 11.52 2.36
C LEU A 191 10.87 11.27 1.26
N ASN A 192 11.93 10.52 1.54
CA ASN A 192 12.89 10.12 0.50
C ASN A 192 12.23 9.28 -0.60
N GLU A 193 11.38 8.32 -0.22
CA GLU A 193 10.58 7.57 -1.18
C GLU A 193 9.56 8.45 -1.91
N ARG A 194 9.13 9.58 -1.33
CA ARG A 194 8.33 10.58 -2.05
C ARG A 194 9.19 11.28 -3.10
N TRP A 195 10.35 11.78 -2.71
CA TRP A 195 11.33 12.46 -3.54
C TRP A 195 11.76 11.63 -4.75
N LYS A 196 12.05 10.33 -4.60
CA LYS A 196 12.40 9.44 -5.74
C LYS A 196 11.38 9.46 -6.89
N GLY A 197 10.10 9.70 -6.57
CA GLY A 197 9.06 9.84 -7.59
C GLY A 197 8.89 11.26 -8.14
N ILE A 198 9.36 12.28 -7.43
CA ILE A 198 9.29 13.69 -7.85
C ILE A 198 10.54 14.09 -8.63
N ALA A 199 11.72 13.57 -8.26
CA ALA A 199 13.00 13.92 -8.88
C ALA A 199 13.00 13.83 -10.42
N PRO A 200 12.42 12.79 -11.06
CA PRO A 200 12.39 12.69 -12.53
C PRO A 200 11.47 13.70 -13.21
N ILE A 201 10.71 14.49 -12.45
CA ILE A 201 9.75 15.50 -12.91
C ILE A 201 9.94 16.85 -12.21
N ALA A 202 11.07 17.03 -11.52
CA ALA A 202 11.35 18.19 -10.68
C ALA A 202 11.78 19.39 -11.54
N TRP A 203 10.85 19.89 -12.36
CA TRP A 203 11.00 21.10 -13.17
C TRP A 203 9.76 21.97 -13.06
N GLY A 204 9.92 23.28 -13.31
CA GLY A 204 8.83 24.25 -13.19
C GLY A 204 8.24 24.31 -11.78
N GLU A 205 6.92 24.30 -11.67
CA GLU A 205 6.20 24.35 -10.39
C GLU A 205 6.55 23.19 -9.46
N SER A 206 6.74 21.97 -10.01
CA SER A 206 7.06 20.79 -9.21
C SER A 206 8.41 20.91 -8.48
N LEU A 207 9.38 21.64 -9.05
CA LEU A 207 10.64 21.94 -8.38
C LEU A 207 10.44 22.90 -7.19
N SER A 208 9.56 23.89 -7.36
CA SER A 208 9.25 24.85 -6.29
C SER A 208 8.57 24.16 -5.10
N GLU A 209 7.63 23.24 -5.37
CA GLU A 209 6.99 22.43 -4.33
C GLU A 209 7.98 21.49 -3.63
N ALA A 210 8.89 20.86 -4.37
CA ALA A 210 9.93 20.01 -3.79
C ALA A 210 10.89 20.80 -2.90
N GLN A 211 11.31 22.00 -3.34
CA GLN A 211 12.17 22.87 -2.55
C GLN A 211 11.48 23.34 -1.27
N PHE A 212 10.17 23.63 -1.34
CA PHE A 212 9.39 24.00 -0.17
C PHE A 212 9.24 22.84 0.83
N THR A 213 9.01 21.62 0.33
CA THR A 213 8.99 20.41 1.15
C THR A 213 10.34 20.20 1.86
N SER A 214 11.46 20.33 1.14
CA SER A 214 12.81 20.24 1.72
C SER A 214 13.03 21.34 2.79
N TRP A 215 12.61 22.58 2.53
CA TRP A 215 12.71 23.65 3.52
C TRP A 215 11.92 23.36 4.80
N ILE A 216 10.71 22.80 4.71
CA ILE A 216 9.91 22.40 5.88
C ILE A 216 10.63 21.29 6.65
N TYR A 217 10.99 20.19 6.00
CA TYR A 217 11.43 19.00 6.72
C TYR A 217 12.92 19.03 7.09
N GLU A 218 13.78 19.49 6.19
CA GLU A 218 15.22 19.61 6.45
C GLU A 218 15.52 20.91 7.21
N GLY A 219 14.97 22.04 6.73
CA GLY A 219 15.25 23.36 7.29
C GLY A 219 14.60 23.62 8.65
N VAL A 220 13.29 23.38 8.76
CA VAL A 220 12.55 23.66 10.01
C VAL A 220 12.57 22.47 10.97
N CYS A 221 12.34 21.25 10.48
CA CYS A 221 12.29 20.06 11.35
C CYS A 221 13.65 19.40 11.58
N GLY A 222 14.72 19.82 10.90
CA GLY A 222 16.05 19.25 11.07
C GLY A 222 16.16 17.78 10.67
N LEU A 223 15.27 17.28 9.81
CA LEU A 223 15.37 15.92 9.27
C LEU A 223 16.51 15.89 8.27
N SER A 224 17.69 15.45 8.70
CA SER A 224 18.76 15.11 7.77
C SER A 224 18.56 13.69 7.26
N LEU A 225 18.74 13.51 5.95
CA LEU A 225 18.91 12.17 5.38
C LEU A 225 20.22 11.60 5.94
N THR A 226 20.14 10.64 6.85
CA THR A 226 21.32 9.84 7.19
C THR A 226 21.66 9.02 5.96
N ASN A 227 22.75 9.39 5.26
CA ASN A 227 23.36 8.62 4.19
C ASN A 227 23.73 7.22 4.69
N ASN A 228 22.78 6.29 4.63
CA ASN A 228 23.01 4.85 4.78
C ASN A 228 22.63 4.14 3.46
N GLU A 229 22.86 4.80 2.31
CA GLU A 229 22.76 4.18 0.98
C GLU A 229 24.14 3.69 0.45
N ASP A 230 25.18 3.64 1.28
CA ASP A 230 26.48 2.99 0.98
C ASP A 230 26.56 1.51 1.42
N ARG A 231 25.43 0.83 1.62
CA ARG A 231 25.39 -0.62 1.91
C ARG A 231 24.39 -1.35 1.02
N GLN A 232 24.77 -1.56 -0.24
CA GLN A 232 24.58 -2.82 -0.96
C GLN A 232 25.44 -2.87 -2.23
#